data_AF-A0A2N0HQQ7-F1
#
_entry.id   AF-A0A2N0HQQ7-F1
#
_cell.length_a   1.000
_cell.length_b   1.000
_cell.length_c   1.000
_cell.angle_alpha   90.00
_cell.angle_beta   90.00
_cell.angle_gamma   90.00
#
_symmetry.space_group_name_H-M   'P 1'
#
loop_
_entity.id
_entity.type
_entity.pdbx_description
1 polymer ?
#
loop_
_entity_poly.entity_id
_entity_poly.type
_entity_poly.pdbx_seq_one_letter_code
_entity_poly.pdbx_strand_id
1 'polypeptide(L)'
;MKKILIGACAMALLSACGQRGAADTAAEAPAQAAPAPVSGASPEANAKRMLGYAAALFPLVAGTYGGNCATVAGPAPKEGIVISGAGQASAPGFARNLADAEHSFGVSRTAQGGTTETAILYAESTEPKWAVHISSGPRSTAMFGDGDAQTSCQQVPPLGLMQAKDIYTTVAPLFTGEAVTLSCTVELLSVRDLTVKAGPDGVSVDGKLISLKRPMKKEVADVEWRAGKLTYSALFDDGSQLNMSVDDSGKITDLSSSSAGKVAYMCSKGSA
;
A
#
# COMPACT_ATOMS: atom_id res chain seq x y z
N MET A 1 -33.10 10.93 -31.15
CA MET A 1 -32.90 12.38 -31.33
C MET A 1 -33.38 13.12 -30.08
N LYS A 2 -32.46 13.63 -29.26
CA LYS A 2 -32.71 14.73 -28.32
C LYS A 2 -31.37 15.37 -28.01
N LYS A 3 -31.29 16.67 -28.28
CA LYS A 3 -30.11 17.53 -28.29
C LYS A 3 -30.24 18.54 -27.15
N ILE A 4 -29.11 18.80 -26.48
CA ILE A 4 -28.64 20.09 -25.94
C ILE A 4 -29.39 20.64 -24.70
N LEU A 5 -28.65 20.89 -23.60
CA LEU A 5 -28.22 22.26 -23.22
C LEU A 5 -27.16 22.22 -22.10
N ILE A 6 -25.98 22.74 -22.43
CA ILE A 6 -24.90 23.09 -21.52
C ILE A 6 -25.13 24.56 -21.14
N GLY A 7 -25.32 24.84 -19.85
CA GLY A 7 -25.41 26.20 -19.31
C GLY A 7 -24.07 26.60 -18.70
N ALA A 8 -23.39 27.55 -19.35
CA ALA A 8 -22.27 28.28 -18.79
C ALA A 8 -22.79 29.45 -17.94
N CYS A 9 -22.15 29.73 -16.80
CA CYS A 9 -22.24 31.03 -16.16
C CYS A 9 -20.87 31.40 -15.61
N ALA A 10 -20.21 32.30 -16.33
CA ALA A 10 -19.07 33.06 -15.85
C ALA A 10 -19.58 34.45 -15.49
N MET A 11 -19.24 34.95 -14.30
CA MET A 11 -19.19 36.39 -14.04
C MET A 11 -18.06 36.70 -13.07
N ALA A 12 -17.29 37.69 -13.50
CA ALA A 12 -16.10 38.23 -12.87
C ALA A 12 -16.44 39.46 -12.01
N LEU A 13 -15.36 40.03 -11.42
CA LEU A 13 -15.21 41.38 -10.85
C LEU A 13 -15.58 41.48 -9.35
N LEU A 14 -14.88 42.21 -8.46
CA LEU A 14 -14.00 43.37 -8.61
C LEU A 14 -12.86 43.35 -7.56
N SER A 15 -11.71 43.85 -8.00
CA SER A 15 -10.67 44.50 -7.20
C SER A 15 -11.16 45.82 -6.60
N ALA A 16 -10.84 46.10 -5.33
CA ALA A 16 -10.91 47.44 -4.74
C ALA A 16 -9.66 47.73 -3.90
N CYS A 17 -8.96 48.79 -4.30
CA CYS A 17 -7.90 49.47 -3.55
C CYS A 17 -8.44 50.11 -2.26
N GLY A 18 -7.62 50.10 -1.21
CA GLY A 18 -7.80 50.95 -0.04
C GLY A 18 -6.45 51.26 0.62
N GLN A 19 -5.86 52.40 0.28
CA GLN A 19 -4.76 53.04 1.01
C GLN A 19 -5.33 53.87 2.16
N ARG A 20 -4.78 53.73 3.38
CA ARG A 20 -4.34 54.83 4.27
C ARG A 20 -4.03 54.32 5.68
N GLY A 21 -2.93 54.82 6.24
CA GLY A 21 -2.73 54.86 7.69
C GLY A 21 -1.30 54.54 8.11
N ALA A 22 -0.42 55.54 8.04
CA ALA A 22 0.82 55.56 8.80
C ALA A 22 0.51 55.87 10.26
N ALA A 23 0.99 55.04 11.19
CA ALA A 23 1.19 55.39 12.59
C ALA A 23 2.35 54.54 13.12
N ASP A 24 3.46 55.21 13.39
CA ASP A 24 4.59 54.70 14.15
C ASP A 24 4.15 54.19 15.52
N THR A 25 4.56 52.97 15.86
CA THR A 25 4.80 52.58 17.24
C THR A 25 5.85 51.47 17.22
N ALA A 26 7.09 51.83 17.55
CA ALA A 26 8.15 50.87 17.80
C ALA A 26 7.80 50.09 19.07
N ALA A 27 7.27 48.88 18.88
CA ALA A 27 7.12 47.87 19.92
C ALA A 27 8.12 46.75 19.63
N GLU A 28 9.00 46.53 20.61
CA GLU A 28 10.04 45.51 20.66
C GLU A 28 9.42 44.11 20.45
N ALA A 29 9.73 43.48 19.32
CA ALA A 29 9.22 42.17 18.96
C ALA A 29 9.93 41.07 19.79
N PRO A 30 9.20 40.10 20.36
CA PRO A 30 9.83 38.93 20.97
C PRO A 30 10.57 38.13 19.89
N ALA A 31 11.81 37.77 20.18
CA ALA A 31 12.65 36.93 19.34
C ALA A 31 11.89 35.66 18.91
N GLN A 32 11.53 35.61 17.64
CA GLN A 32 10.95 34.45 16.99
C GLN A 32 12.02 33.36 16.97
N ALA A 33 11.87 32.37 17.84
CA ALA A 33 12.68 31.16 17.79
C ALA A 33 12.50 30.53 16.40
N ALA A 34 13.61 30.36 15.69
CA ALA A 34 13.61 29.70 14.39
C ALA A 34 12.95 28.32 14.53
N PRO A 35 12.03 27.93 13.62
CA PRO A 35 11.49 26.59 13.62
C PRO A 35 12.65 25.61 13.48
N ALA A 36 12.78 24.69 14.44
CA ALA A 36 13.71 23.58 14.32
C ALA A 36 13.44 22.88 12.98
N PRO A 37 14.48 22.49 12.23
CA PRO A 37 14.28 21.77 10.98
C PRO A 37 13.45 20.52 11.29
N VAL A 38 12.27 20.44 10.66
CA VAL A 38 11.49 19.21 10.63
C VAL A 38 12.44 18.17 10.05
N SER A 39 12.82 17.20 10.87
CA SER A 39 13.70 16.10 10.47
C SER A 39 12.94 15.26 9.46
N GLY A 40 12.94 15.70 8.20
CA GLY A 40 12.60 14.86 7.07
C GLY A 40 13.66 13.77 7.03
N ALA A 41 13.22 12.51 7.14
CA ALA A 41 14.11 11.39 6.92
C ALA A 41 14.77 11.54 5.54
N SER A 42 16.09 11.30 5.48
CA SER A 42 16.83 11.37 4.23
C SER A 42 16.19 10.40 3.22
N PRO A 43 16.11 10.75 1.91
CA PRO A 43 15.64 9.85 0.86
C PRO A 43 16.26 8.45 0.92
N GLU A 44 17.52 8.35 1.37
CA GLU A 44 18.24 7.08 1.55
C GLU A 44 17.67 6.22 2.68
N ALA A 45 17.25 6.82 3.80
CA ALA A 45 16.61 6.10 4.91
C ALA A 45 15.24 5.56 4.50
N ASN A 46 14.52 6.32 3.66
CA ASN A 46 13.19 5.98 3.17
C ASN A 46 13.27 4.80 2.21
N ALA A 47 14.19 4.86 1.24
CA ALA A 47 14.47 3.77 0.32
C ALA A 47 14.83 2.47 1.07
N LYS A 48 15.66 2.58 2.11
CA LYS A 48 16.06 1.43 2.94
C LYS A 48 14.87 0.77 3.66
N ARG A 49 13.91 1.55 4.17
CA ARG A 49 12.74 0.95 4.86
C ARG A 49 11.69 0.40 3.90
N MET A 50 11.43 1.07 2.79
CA MET A 50 10.57 0.50 1.73
C MET A 50 11.14 -0.84 1.25
N LEU A 51 12.47 -0.91 1.09
CA LEU A 51 13.17 -2.16 0.80
C LEU A 51 12.99 -3.18 1.93
N GLY A 52 12.96 -2.73 3.19
CA GLY A 52 12.62 -3.57 4.34
C GLY A 52 11.23 -4.19 4.26
N TYR A 53 10.19 -3.41 3.91
CA TYR A 53 8.84 -3.94 3.72
C TYR A 53 8.78 -4.97 2.59
N ALA A 54 9.35 -4.65 1.43
CA ALA A 54 9.38 -5.58 0.30
C ALA A 54 10.19 -6.85 0.64
N ALA A 55 11.34 -6.70 1.28
CA ALA A 55 12.18 -7.81 1.72
C ALA A 55 11.46 -8.75 2.72
N ALA A 56 10.58 -8.22 3.57
CA ALA A 56 9.76 -9.07 4.44
C ALA A 56 8.73 -9.89 3.63
N LEU A 57 8.23 -9.34 2.53
CA LEU A 57 7.20 -9.97 1.70
C LEU A 57 7.78 -10.95 0.65
N PHE A 58 9.01 -10.77 0.17
CA PHE A 58 9.62 -11.64 -0.84
C PHE A 58 9.63 -13.13 -0.47
N PRO A 59 9.95 -13.54 0.78
CA PRO A 59 9.86 -14.94 1.18
C PRO A 59 8.46 -15.54 0.98
N LEU A 60 7.38 -14.75 1.07
CA LEU A 60 6.02 -15.26 0.89
C LEU A 60 5.76 -15.69 -0.56
N VAL A 61 6.45 -15.08 -1.52
CA VAL A 61 6.28 -15.28 -2.96
C VAL A 61 7.44 -16.01 -3.63
N ALA A 62 8.40 -16.50 -2.84
CA ALA A 62 9.52 -17.26 -3.37
C ALA A 62 9.04 -18.62 -3.90
N GLY A 63 9.55 -19.03 -5.06
CA GLY A 63 9.15 -20.28 -5.69
C GLY A 63 9.45 -20.35 -7.19
N THR A 64 9.04 -21.46 -7.79
CA THR A 64 9.11 -21.68 -9.25
C THR A 64 7.70 -21.77 -9.80
N TYR A 65 7.40 -20.90 -10.76
CA TYR A 65 6.07 -20.71 -11.34
C TYR A 65 6.14 -21.02 -12.83
N GLY A 66 6.23 -22.32 -13.10
CA GLY A 66 6.19 -22.93 -14.43
C GLY A 66 4.89 -23.68 -14.68
N GLY A 67 4.68 -24.10 -15.91
CA GLY A 67 3.48 -24.81 -16.35
C GLY A 67 3.41 -24.82 -17.86
N ASN A 68 2.20 -24.70 -18.41
CA ASN A 68 2.03 -24.53 -19.85
C ASN A 68 2.27 -23.07 -20.23
N CYS A 69 3.48 -22.76 -20.69
CA CYS A 69 3.91 -21.40 -21.02
C CYS A 69 3.76 -21.09 -22.52
N ALA A 70 3.34 -19.88 -22.82
CA ALA A 70 3.32 -19.28 -24.15
C ALA A 70 3.96 -17.89 -24.08
N THR A 71 4.66 -17.49 -25.14
CA THR A 71 5.36 -16.20 -25.22
C THR A 71 4.90 -15.45 -26.46
N VAL A 72 4.63 -14.15 -26.32
CA VAL A 72 4.16 -13.28 -27.42
C VAL A 72 5.26 -13.03 -28.46
N ALA A 73 6.53 -13.10 -28.04
CA ALA A 73 7.70 -12.93 -28.91
C ALA A 73 8.83 -13.89 -28.51
N GLY A 74 9.04 -14.95 -29.30
CA GLY A 74 10.13 -15.91 -29.11
C GLY A 74 9.70 -17.30 -28.60
N PRO A 75 10.66 -18.21 -28.36
CA PRO A 75 10.36 -19.55 -27.88
C PRO A 75 9.83 -19.51 -26.45
N ALA A 76 8.79 -20.29 -26.17
CA ALA A 76 8.24 -20.42 -24.83
C ALA A 76 9.28 -21.02 -23.85
N PRO A 77 9.47 -20.44 -22.65
CA PRO A 77 10.37 -21.00 -21.66
C PRO A 77 9.79 -22.31 -21.11
N LYS A 78 10.66 -23.31 -20.90
CA LYS A 78 10.25 -24.63 -20.39
C LYS A 78 9.84 -24.61 -18.92
N GLU A 79 10.39 -23.70 -18.12
CA GLU A 79 10.31 -23.74 -16.65
C GLU A 79 9.58 -22.53 -16.03
N GLY A 80 9.04 -21.62 -16.85
CA GLY A 80 8.38 -20.40 -16.38
C GLY A 80 9.34 -19.42 -15.70
N ILE A 81 8.94 -18.90 -14.53
CA ILE A 81 9.70 -17.90 -13.75
C ILE A 81 10.07 -18.44 -12.37
N VAL A 82 11.28 -18.13 -11.92
CA VAL A 82 11.76 -18.40 -10.55
C VAL A 82 11.85 -17.09 -9.79
N ILE A 83 11.34 -17.05 -8.57
CA ILE A 83 11.46 -15.92 -7.64
C ILE A 83 12.22 -16.40 -6.40
N SER A 84 13.34 -15.76 -6.09
CA SER A 84 14.10 -16.05 -4.88
C SER A 84 13.48 -15.38 -3.64
N GLY A 85 13.85 -15.86 -2.45
CA GLY A 85 13.45 -15.21 -1.19
C GLY A 85 14.01 -13.80 -1.00
N ALA A 86 14.94 -13.37 -1.85
CA ALA A 86 15.47 -12.01 -1.88
C ALA A 86 14.76 -11.11 -2.91
N GLY A 87 13.72 -11.61 -3.59
CA GLY A 87 12.97 -10.85 -4.59
C GLY A 87 13.63 -10.83 -5.98
N GLN A 88 14.65 -11.65 -6.23
CA GLN A 88 15.19 -11.80 -7.59
C GLN A 88 14.26 -12.69 -8.40
N ALA A 89 13.66 -12.13 -9.45
CA ALA A 89 12.84 -12.83 -10.42
C ALA A 89 13.64 -13.12 -11.69
N SER A 90 13.60 -14.37 -12.17
CA SER A 90 14.40 -14.80 -13.32
C SER A 90 13.71 -15.87 -14.17
N ALA A 91 13.84 -15.73 -15.48
CA ALA A 91 13.46 -16.70 -16.51
C ALA A 91 14.42 -16.53 -17.72
N PRO A 92 14.45 -17.44 -18.69
CA PRO A 92 15.22 -17.23 -19.92
C PRO A 92 14.86 -15.90 -20.59
N GLY A 93 15.83 -14.99 -20.71
CA GLY A 93 15.61 -13.65 -21.30
C GLY A 93 14.93 -12.62 -20.38
N PHE A 94 14.71 -12.94 -19.09
CA PHE A 94 14.11 -12.04 -18.12
C PHE A 94 14.84 -12.13 -16.77
N ALA A 95 15.32 -11.00 -16.25
CA ALA A 95 15.94 -10.93 -14.93
C ALA A 95 15.67 -9.55 -14.31
N ARG A 96 14.89 -9.53 -13.21
CA ARG A 96 14.48 -8.31 -12.51
C ARG A 96 14.48 -8.51 -11.01
N ASN A 97 14.85 -7.48 -10.26
CA ASN A 97 14.60 -7.46 -8.83
C ASN A 97 13.23 -6.83 -8.59
N LEU A 98 12.37 -7.51 -7.84
CA LEU A 98 11.02 -7.00 -7.51
C LEU A 98 11.08 -5.71 -6.68
N ALA A 99 12.20 -5.44 -6.00
CA ALA A 99 12.46 -4.17 -5.32
C ALA A 99 12.65 -2.98 -6.28
N ASP A 100 12.93 -3.23 -7.56
CA ASP A 100 13.12 -2.19 -8.58
C ASP A 100 11.78 -1.76 -9.23
N ALA A 101 10.65 -2.28 -8.73
CA ALA A 101 9.32 -1.86 -9.17
C ALA A 101 9.14 -0.38 -8.83
N GLU A 102 8.92 0.48 -9.82
CA GLU A 102 8.84 1.92 -9.58
C GLU A 102 7.53 2.36 -8.94
N HIS A 103 6.44 1.65 -9.25
CA HIS A 103 5.10 2.04 -8.82
C HIS A 103 4.71 1.31 -7.56
N SER A 104 4.57 -0.01 -7.67
CA SER A 104 4.08 -0.82 -6.58
C SER A 104 4.59 -2.25 -6.69
N PHE A 105 4.89 -2.79 -5.52
CA PHE A 105 5.02 -4.22 -5.29
C PHE A 105 3.90 -4.59 -4.31
N GLY A 106 3.10 -5.59 -4.65
CA GLY A 106 2.01 -5.98 -3.76
C GLY A 106 1.71 -7.46 -3.77
N VAL A 107 1.21 -7.91 -2.64
CA VAL A 107 0.77 -9.28 -2.43
C VAL A 107 -0.63 -9.27 -1.84
N SER A 108 -1.45 -10.21 -2.26
CA SER A 108 -2.76 -10.40 -1.67
C SER A 108 -3.13 -11.86 -1.56
N ARG A 109 -3.91 -12.22 -0.55
CA ARG A 109 -4.52 -13.54 -0.44
C ARG A 109 -5.99 -13.40 -0.15
N THR A 110 -6.79 -14.30 -0.70
CA THR A 110 -8.19 -14.48 -0.35
C THR A 110 -8.37 -15.86 0.26
N ALA A 111 -9.20 -15.93 1.29
CA ALA A 111 -9.55 -17.17 1.94
C ALA A 111 -11.06 -17.37 1.94
N GLN A 112 -11.46 -18.64 1.86
CA GLN A 112 -12.83 -19.09 1.99
C GLN A 112 -12.88 -20.17 3.06
N GLY A 113 -13.68 -19.96 4.11
CA GLY A 113 -13.78 -20.91 5.22
C GLY A 113 -12.46 -21.15 5.94
N GLY A 114 -11.61 -20.11 6.06
CA GLY A 114 -10.29 -20.19 6.71
C GLY A 114 -9.18 -20.84 5.87
N THR A 115 -9.48 -21.28 4.64
CA THR A 115 -8.47 -21.83 3.72
C THR A 115 -8.15 -20.80 2.64
N THR A 116 -6.87 -20.52 2.39
CA THR A 116 -6.46 -19.64 1.30
C THR A 116 -6.81 -20.25 -0.06
N GLU A 117 -7.70 -19.59 -0.80
CA GLU A 117 -8.18 -20.02 -2.11
C GLU A 117 -7.33 -19.43 -3.24
N THR A 118 -7.08 -18.12 -3.16
CA THR A 118 -6.30 -17.39 -4.16
C THR A 118 -5.20 -16.62 -3.47
N ALA A 119 -4.01 -16.62 -4.06
CA ALA A 119 -2.92 -15.72 -3.67
C ALA A 119 -2.38 -15.06 -4.93
N ILE A 120 -2.07 -13.76 -4.84
CA ILE A 120 -1.63 -12.94 -5.95
C ILE A 120 -0.36 -12.20 -5.53
N LEU A 121 0.64 -12.21 -6.40
CA LEU A 121 1.77 -11.29 -6.43
C LEU A 121 1.61 -10.38 -7.65
N TYR A 122 1.91 -9.10 -7.50
CA TYR A 122 2.16 -8.21 -8.62
C TYR A 122 3.35 -7.29 -8.33
N ALA A 123 4.13 -7.01 -9.36
CA ALA A 123 5.18 -5.99 -9.33
C ALA A 123 5.38 -5.45 -10.75
N GLU A 124 5.51 -4.13 -10.89
CA GLU A 124 5.67 -3.49 -12.19
C GLU A 124 6.57 -2.26 -12.14
N SER A 125 7.21 -1.99 -13.28
CA SER A 125 7.98 -0.78 -13.52
C SER A 125 7.62 -0.19 -14.88
N THR A 126 7.70 1.14 -15.00
CA THR A 126 7.50 1.85 -16.26
C THR A 126 8.80 2.15 -16.98
N GLU A 127 9.91 2.33 -16.24
CA GLU A 127 11.20 2.71 -16.77
C GLU A 127 12.34 1.91 -16.10
N PRO A 128 12.86 0.83 -16.73
CA PRO A 128 12.37 0.19 -17.96
C PRO A 128 11.02 -0.54 -17.73
N LYS A 129 10.18 -0.60 -18.77
CA LYS A 129 8.88 -1.29 -18.68
C LYS A 129 9.05 -2.79 -18.43
N TRP A 130 8.55 -3.28 -17.31
CA TRP A 130 8.46 -4.71 -17.02
C TRP A 130 7.35 -5.00 -16.02
N ALA A 131 6.86 -6.24 -16.01
CA ALA A 131 5.86 -6.69 -15.04
C ALA A 131 6.06 -8.15 -14.64
N VAL A 132 5.67 -8.47 -13.42
CA VAL A 132 5.49 -9.82 -12.89
C VAL A 132 4.12 -9.87 -12.21
N HIS A 133 3.27 -10.80 -12.62
CA HIS A 133 1.97 -11.04 -12.02
C HIS A 133 1.75 -12.54 -11.88
N ILE A 134 1.63 -13.02 -10.64
CA ILE A 134 1.39 -14.43 -10.34
C ILE A 134 0.09 -14.53 -9.59
N SER A 135 -0.83 -15.35 -10.09
CA SER A 135 -2.07 -15.68 -9.43
C SER A 135 -2.12 -17.19 -9.21
N SER A 136 -2.39 -17.60 -7.99
CA SER A 136 -2.67 -18.98 -7.61
C SER A 136 -4.15 -19.14 -7.32
N GLY A 137 -4.73 -20.31 -7.58
CA GLY A 137 -6.15 -20.60 -7.42
C GLY A 137 -6.66 -21.53 -8.52
N PRO A 138 -7.99 -21.64 -8.73
CA PRO A 138 -8.58 -22.53 -9.74
C PRO A 138 -8.11 -22.26 -11.18
N ARG A 139 -7.61 -21.04 -11.45
CA ARG A 139 -7.01 -20.62 -12.72
C ARG A 139 -5.64 -20.01 -12.47
N SER A 140 -4.71 -20.82 -11.96
CA SER A 140 -3.37 -20.32 -11.63
C SER A 140 -2.61 -19.90 -12.90
N THR A 141 -2.03 -18.70 -12.84
CA THR A 141 -1.25 -18.09 -13.93
C THR A 141 0.01 -17.41 -13.41
N ALA A 142 1.06 -17.39 -14.23
CA ALA A 142 2.20 -16.50 -14.05
C ALA A 142 2.42 -15.74 -15.34
N MET A 143 2.41 -14.41 -15.27
CA MET A 143 2.68 -13.51 -16.37
C MET A 143 3.92 -12.70 -16.04
N PHE A 144 4.89 -12.66 -16.93
CA PHE A 144 6.11 -11.88 -16.74
C PHE A 144 6.70 -11.44 -18.08
N GLY A 145 7.39 -10.32 -18.08
CA GLY A 145 7.95 -9.80 -19.33
C GLY A 145 8.56 -8.41 -19.24
N ASP A 146 9.29 -8.08 -20.29
CA ASP A 146 9.94 -6.79 -20.52
C ASP A 146 9.33 -6.12 -21.76
N GLY A 147 8.92 -4.86 -21.64
CA GLY A 147 8.35 -4.09 -22.74
C GLY A 147 7.11 -4.76 -23.35
N ASP A 148 7.27 -5.26 -24.58
CA ASP A 148 6.24 -5.98 -25.34
C ASP A 148 6.45 -7.50 -25.35
N ALA A 149 7.60 -7.98 -24.86
CA ALA A 149 7.88 -9.41 -24.73
C ALA A 149 7.26 -9.92 -23.43
N GLN A 150 6.16 -10.68 -23.55
CA GLN A 150 5.47 -11.27 -22.41
C GLN A 150 5.40 -12.78 -22.53
N THR A 151 5.61 -13.45 -21.41
CA THR A 151 5.34 -14.87 -21.22
C THR A 151 4.15 -15.02 -20.28
N SER A 152 3.24 -15.92 -20.61
CA SER A 152 2.13 -16.34 -19.76
C SER A 152 2.19 -17.85 -19.59
N CYS A 153 2.25 -18.29 -18.34
CA CYS A 153 2.20 -19.69 -17.94
C CYS A 153 0.85 -19.95 -17.26
N GLN A 154 0.22 -21.07 -17.61
CA GLN A 154 -0.99 -21.57 -16.97
C GLN A 154 -0.68 -22.81 -16.13
N GLN A 155 -1.58 -23.13 -15.18
CA GLN A 155 -1.45 -24.28 -14.29
C GLN A 155 -0.20 -24.21 -13.43
N VAL A 156 0.17 -22.99 -13.01
CA VAL A 156 1.34 -22.78 -12.16
C VAL A 156 1.09 -23.31 -10.74
N PRO A 157 2.14 -23.75 -10.03
CA PRO A 157 2.06 -24.13 -8.62
C PRO A 157 1.47 -23.01 -7.74
N PRO A 158 0.85 -23.36 -6.60
CA PRO A 158 0.35 -22.38 -5.65
C PRO A 158 1.48 -21.58 -4.98
N LEU A 159 1.16 -20.37 -4.52
CA LEU A 159 2.02 -19.54 -3.68
C LEU A 159 2.06 -20.11 -2.24
N GLY A 160 2.78 -21.22 -2.06
CA GLY A 160 2.66 -22.06 -0.87
C GLY A 160 2.92 -21.33 0.46
N LEU A 161 3.89 -20.42 0.53
CA LEU A 161 4.17 -19.68 1.76
C LEU A 161 3.11 -18.61 2.07
N MET A 162 2.50 -17.99 1.07
CA MET A 162 1.34 -17.10 1.27
C MET A 162 0.09 -17.83 1.75
N GLN A 163 -0.02 -19.13 1.48
CA GLN A 163 -1.12 -19.96 2.01
C GLN A 163 -0.90 -20.31 3.49
N ALA A 164 0.35 -20.40 3.94
CA ALA A 164 0.69 -20.83 5.30
C ALA A 164 0.88 -19.66 6.28
N LYS A 165 1.18 -18.45 5.80
CA LYS A 165 1.54 -17.31 6.65
C LYS A 165 0.72 -16.06 6.32
N ASP A 166 0.23 -15.41 7.37
CA ASP A 166 -0.52 -14.17 7.25
C ASP A 166 0.39 -13.00 6.84
N ILE A 167 -0.10 -12.15 5.94
CA ILE A 167 0.68 -11.02 5.42
C ILE A 167 0.97 -10.04 6.56
N TYR A 168 -0.01 -9.74 7.41
CA TYR A 168 0.17 -8.85 8.55
C TYR A 168 1.29 -9.29 9.48
N THR A 169 1.31 -10.57 9.86
CA THR A 169 2.35 -11.10 10.76
C THR A 169 3.75 -11.00 10.17
N THR A 170 3.83 -10.87 8.85
CA THR A 170 5.09 -10.69 8.12
C THR A 170 5.57 -9.24 8.14
N VAL A 171 4.66 -8.27 8.01
CA VAL A 171 5.03 -6.84 7.95
C VAL A 171 4.95 -6.11 9.29
N ALA A 172 4.12 -6.57 10.23
CA ALA A 172 3.90 -5.91 11.52
C ALA A 172 5.17 -5.68 12.36
N PRO A 173 6.20 -6.56 12.36
CA PRO A 173 7.46 -6.30 13.05
C PRO A 173 8.24 -5.08 12.54
N LEU A 174 7.91 -4.58 11.35
CA LEU A 174 8.55 -3.40 10.76
C LEU A 174 7.86 -2.09 11.18
N PHE A 175 6.69 -2.18 11.83
CA PHE A 175 6.03 -1.04 12.43
C PHE A 175 6.76 -0.67 13.72
N THR A 176 6.85 0.62 14.05
CA THR A 176 7.54 1.06 15.27
C THR A 176 6.85 0.57 16.53
N GLY A 177 5.55 0.27 16.44
CA GLY A 177 4.70 -0.02 17.60
C GLY A 177 4.51 1.19 18.51
N GLU A 178 5.00 2.38 18.13
CA GLU A 178 4.77 3.62 18.85
C GLU A 178 3.30 4.03 18.72
N ALA A 179 2.77 4.58 19.81
CA ALA A 179 1.45 5.20 19.79
C ALA A 179 1.54 6.53 19.02
N VAL A 180 0.66 6.71 18.03
CA VAL A 180 0.54 7.93 17.23
C VAL A 180 -0.84 8.55 17.43
N THR A 181 -0.89 9.87 17.57
CA THR A 181 -2.16 10.59 17.62
C THR A 181 -2.59 10.95 16.20
N LEU A 182 -3.76 10.50 15.79
CA LEU A 182 -4.35 10.79 14.48
C LEU A 182 -5.68 11.54 14.66
N SER A 183 -5.99 12.42 13.72
CA SER A 183 -7.29 13.08 13.67
C SER A 183 -8.29 12.10 13.06
N CYS A 184 -9.30 11.70 13.83
CA CYS A 184 -10.22 10.65 13.45
C CYS A 184 -11.66 11.14 13.42
N THR A 185 -12.33 10.88 12.29
CA THR A 185 -13.78 10.90 12.22
C THR A 185 -14.33 9.58 12.75
N VAL A 186 -15.12 9.64 13.82
CA VAL A 186 -15.78 8.48 14.44
C VAL A 186 -17.24 8.46 14.04
N GLU A 187 -17.69 7.31 13.51
CA GLU A 187 -19.08 7.09 13.05
C GLU A 187 -19.60 8.15 12.07
N LEU A 188 -18.72 8.85 11.36
CA LEU A 188 -19.03 9.99 10.47
C LEU A 188 -19.68 11.20 11.17
N LEU A 189 -19.59 11.28 12.50
CA LEU A 189 -20.31 12.30 13.29
C LEU A 189 -19.40 13.26 14.03
N SER A 190 -18.22 12.81 14.47
CA SER A 190 -17.33 13.63 15.29
C SER A 190 -15.89 13.46 14.87
N VAL A 191 -15.16 14.58 14.80
CA VAL A 191 -13.71 14.59 14.59
C VAL A 191 -13.05 14.76 15.96
N ARG A 192 -12.13 13.85 16.30
CA ARG A 192 -11.34 13.93 17.53
C ARG A 192 -10.01 13.24 17.35
N ASP A 193 -9.04 13.65 18.14
CA ASP A 193 -7.73 13.03 18.16
C ASP A 193 -7.78 11.70 18.92
N LEU A 194 -7.42 10.62 18.25
CA LEU A 194 -7.35 9.28 18.85
C LEU A 194 -5.92 8.76 18.81
N THR A 195 -5.56 8.04 19.87
CA THR A 195 -4.28 7.33 19.93
C THR A 195 -4.40 6.00 19.17
N VAL A 196 -3.56 5.80 18.18
CA VAL A 196 -3.50 4.58 17.35
C VAL A 196 -2.16 3.89 17.57
N LYS A 197 -2.18 2.57 17.71
CA LYS A 197 -0.97 1.76 17.92
C LYS A 197 -1.10 0.42 17.20
N ALA A 198 -0.14 0.12 16.33
CA ALA A 198 0.01 -1.22 15.75
C ALA A 198 0.70 -2.16 16.76
N GLY A 199 0.30 -3.43 16.75
CA GLY A 199 0.92 -4.49 17.53
C GLY A 199 0.84 -5.83 16.80
N PRO A 200 1.45 -6.90 17.35
CA PRO A 200 1.47 -8.21 16.69
C PRO A 200 0.08 -8.82 16.46
N ASP A 201 -0.91 -8.42 17.26
CA ASP A 201 -2.25 -9.00 17.28
C ASP A 201 -3.30 -8.16 16.52
N GLY A 202 -2.92 -6.99 16.02
CA GLY A 202 -3.84 -6.04 15.41
C GLY A 202 -3.48 -4.59 15.70
N VAL A 203 -4.47 -3.71 15.52
CA VAL A 203 -4.31 -2.27 15.72
C VAL A 203 -5.24 -1.80 16.83
N SER A 204 -4.71 -1.11 17.84
CA SER A 204 -5.53 -0.48 18.87
C SER A 204 -5.85 0.96 18.50
N VAL A 205 -7.11 1.35 18.64
CA VAL A 205 -7.58 2.73 18.51
C VAL A 205 -8.21 3.13 19.84
N ASP A 206 -7.59 4.07 20.55
CA ASP A 206 -7.99 4.53 21.89
C ASP A 206 -8.20 3.36 22.88
N GLY A 207 -7.23 2.44 22.89
CA GLY A 207 -7.26 1.23 23.71
C GLY A 207 -8.17 0.11 23.19
N LYS A 208 -9.04 0.35 22.19
CA LYS A 208 -9.88 -0.69 21.57
C LYS A 208 -9.12 -1.43 20.48
N LEU A 209 -8.93 -2.74 20.66
CA LEU A 209 -8.20 -3.58 19.71
C LEU A 209 -9.08 -4.02 18.54
N ILE A 210 -8.67 -3.68 17.33
CA ILE A 210 -9.13 -4.32 16.09
C ILE A 210 -8.22 -5.52 15.86
N SER A 211 -8.68 -6.70 16.29
CA SER A 211 -7.86 -7.92 16.20
C SER A 211 -7.76 -8.44 14.76
N LEU A 212 -6.52 -8.73 14.35
CA LEU A 212 -6.19 -9.38 13.08
C LEU A 212 -6.03 -10.91 13.22
N LYS A 213 -6.31 -11.47 14.39
CA LYS A 213 -6.44 -12.93 14.59
C LYS A 213 -7.80 -13.49 14.16
N ARG A 214 -8.71 -12.61 13.72
CA ARG A 214 -10.05 -12.98 13.28
C ARG A 214 -9.99 -13.59 11.88
N PRO A 215 -10.89 -14.53 11.54
CA PRO A 215 -10.99 -15.08 10.19
C PRO A 215 -11.12 -13.97 9.13
N MET A 216 -10.23 -14.00 8.13
CA MET A 216 -10.18 -13.04 7.04
C MET A 216 -10.64 -13.67 5.72
N LYS A 217 -11.37 -12.89 4.92
CA LYS A 217 -11.71 -13.20 3.52
C LYS A 217 -10.64 -12.73 2.56
N LYS A 218 -10.03 -11.58 2.84
CA LYS A 218 -9.01 -10.98 1.98
C LYS A 218 -8.00 -10.23 2.82
N GLU A 219 -6.75 -10.35 2.43
CA GLU A 219 -5.64 -9.60 2.98
C GLU A 219 -4.76 -9.09 1.83
N VAL A 220 -4.32 -7.84 1.91
CA VAL A 220 -3.50 -7.17 0.89
C VAL A 220 -2.41 -6.38 1.60
N ALA A 221 -1.20 -6.41 1.05
CA ALA A 221 -0.16 -5.45 1.37
C ALA A 221 0.49 -4.94 0.08
N ASP A 222 0.54 -3.62 -0.07
CA ASP A 222 1.11 -2.93 -1.22
C ASP A 222 2.17 -1.93 -0.76
N VAL A 223 3.39 -2.07 -1.28
CA VAL A 223 4.50 -1.14 -1.06
C VAL A 223 4.50 -0.14 -2.21
N GLU A 224 4.18 1.13 -1.90
CA GLU A 224 4.18 2.24 -2.86
C GLU A 224 5.47 3.06 -2.72
N TRP A 225 6.48 2.70 -3.51
CA TRP A 225 7.85 3.20 -3.39
C TRP A 225 7.96 4.73 -3.46
N ARG A 226 7.32 5.34 -4.46
CA ARG A 226 7.34 6.81 -4.66
C ARG A 226 6.58 7.56 -3.57
N ALA A 227 5.54 6.94 -3.01
CA ALA A 227 4.77 7.52 -1.92
C ALA A 227 5.41 7.27 -0.54
N GLY A 228 6.46 6.44 -0.47
CA GLY A 228 7.16 6.12 0.78
C GLY A 228 6.25 5.46 1.81
N LYS A 229 5.30 4.62 1.37
CA LYS A 229 4.31 4.00 2.25
C LYS A 229 4.03 2.53 1.92
N LEU A 230 3.71 1.78 2.97
CA LEU A 230 3.04 0.49 2.88
C LEU A 230 1.56 0.70 3.13
N THR A 231 0.70 0.20 2.25
CA THR A 231 -0.73 0.06 2.54
C THR A 231 -1.03 -1.39 2.91
N TYR A 232 -1.88 -1.58 3.90
CA TYR A 232 -2.36 -2.88 4.36
C TYR A 232 -3.88 -2.84 4.44
N SER A 233 -4.54 -3.84 3.86
CA SER A 233 -5.99 -3.98 3.88
C SER A 233 -6.40 -5.38 4.29
N ALA A 234 -7.39 -5.47 5.19
CA ALA A 234 -8.01 -6.71 5.61
C ALA A 234 -9.54 -6.61 5.47
N LEU A 235 -10.16 -7.63 4.87
CA LEU A 235 -11.60 -7.87 4.88
C LEU A 235 -11.85 -9.13 5.71
N PHE A 236 -12.66 -9.01 6.75
CA PHE A 236 -12.98 -10.10 7.66
C PHE A 236 -14.22 -10.89 7.21
N ASP A 237 -14.40 -12.09 7.75
CA ASP A 237 -15.57 -12.94 7.42
C ASP A 237 -16.91 -12.29 7.74
N ASP A 238 -16.97 -11.50 8.82
CA ASP A 238 -18.13 -10.71 9.25
C ASP A 238 -18.42 -9.49 8.35
N GLY A 239 -17.59 -9.26 7.32
CA GLY A 239 -17.71 -8.13 6.39
C GLY A 239 -17.13 -6.83 6.93
N SER A 240 -16.57 -6.81 8.15
CA SER A 240 -15.78 -5.69 8.62
C SER A 240 -14.50 -5.54 7.81
N GLN A 241 -13.96 -4.33 7.77
CA GLN A 241 -12.74 -4.00 7.04
C GLN A 241 -11.80 -3.16 7.90
N LEU A 242 -10.51 -3.29 7.61
CA LEU A 242 -9.45 -2.44 8.10
C LEU A 242 -8.59 -2.05 6.89
N ASN A 243 -8.32 -0.76 6.71
CA ASN A 243 -7.27 -0.28 5.81
C ASN A 243 -6.33 0.60 6.62
N MET A 244 -5.04 0.45 6.41
CA MET A 244 -4.01 1.16 7.15
C MET A 244 -2.88 1.54 6.21
N SER A 245 -2.37 2.76 6.34
CA SER A 245 -1.14 3.20 5.70
C SER A 245 -0.06 3.38 6.75
N VAL A 246 1.15 2.94 6.41
CA VAL A 246 2.34 3.08 7.25
C VAL A 246 3.44 3.74 6.46
N ASP A 247 4.05 4.78 7.00
CA ASP A 247 5.14 5.50 6.34
C ASP A 247 6.48 4.73 6.39
N ASP A 248 7.48 5.34 5.75
CA ASP A 248 8.89 4.94 5.73
C ASP A 248 9.60 5.00 7.09
N SER A 249 8.95 5.53 8.12
CA SER A 249 9.43 5.51 9.49
C SER A 249 8.83 4.35 10.30
N GLY A 250 7.84 3.64 9.74
CA GLY A 250 7.11 2.58 10.44
C GLY A 250 5.92 3.08 11.25
N LYS A 251 5.48 4.32 11.05
CA LYS A 251 4.37 4.94 11.78
C LYS A 251 3.10 4.89 10.95
N ILE A 252 1.98 4.62 11.62
CA ILE A 252 0.66 4.65 10.99
C ILE A 252 0.34 6.10 10.62
N THR A 253 0.04 6.36 9.35
CA THR A 253 -0.37 7.69 8.86
C THR A 253 -1.86 7.79 8.63
N ASP A 254 -2.49 6.67 8.26
CA ASP A 254 -3.90 6.58 7.95
C ASP A 254 -4.46 5.27 8.47
N LEU A 255 -5.69 5.31 8.97
CA LEU A 255 -6.43 4.14 9.38
C LEU A 255 -7.90 4.34 9.08
N SER A 256 -8.52 3.40 8.37
CA SER A 256 -9.97 3.32 8.29
C SER A 256 -10.43 1.94 8.71
N SER A 257 -11.56 1.90 9.41
CA SER A 257 -12.23 0.65 9.71
C SER A 257 -13.72 0.81 9.56
N SER A 258 -14.36 -0.22 9.00
CA SER A 258 -15.79 -0.27 8.82
C SER A 258 -16.34 -1.64 9.25
N SER A 259 -17.62 -1.68 9.60
CA SER A 259 -18.35 -2.90 9.91
C SER A 259 -19.74 -2.82 9.31
N ALA A 260 -20.13 -3.86 8.55
CA ALA A 260 -21.41 -3.90 7.84
C ALA A 260 -21.72 -2.63 7.00
N GLY A 261 -20.69 -2.09 6.33
CA GLY A 261 -20.80 -0.88 5.51
C GLY A 261 -20.84 0.44 6.29
N LYS A 262 -20.79 0.42 7.63
CA LYS A 262 -20.69 1.62 8.46
C LYS A 262 -19.24 1.89 8.83
N VAL A 263 -18.76 3.11 8.57
CA VAL A 263 -17.41 3.54 8.96
C VAL A 263 -17.37 3.73 10.48
N ALA A 264 -16.54 2.95 11.17
CA ALA A 264 -16.29 3.10 12.60
C ALA A 264 -15.23 4.18 12.85
N TYR A 265 -14.15 4.13 12.08
CA TYR A 265 -13.02 5.06 12.18
C TYR A 265 -12.58 5.48 10.78
N MET A 266 -12.26 6.76 10.62
CA MET A 266 -11.50 7.29 9.50
C MET A 266 -10.50 8.29 10.05
N CYS A 267 -9.26 7.85 10.18
CA CYS A 267 -8.15 8.54 10.81
C CYS A 267 -7.11 8.90 9.76
N SER A 268 -6.59 10.12 9.84
CA SER A 268 -5.43 10.54 9.07
C SER A 268 -4.52 11.40 9.94
N LYS A 269 -3.27 11.53 9.52
CA LYS A 269 -2.35 12.51 10.09
C LYS A 269 -2.98 13.90 9.93
N GLY A 270 -3.23 14.59 11.05
CA GLY A 270 -3.80 15.93 11.02
C GLY A 270 -2.93 16.83 10.15
N SER A 271 -3.55 17.56 9.23
CA SER A 271 -2.92 18.69 8.55
C SER A 271 -2.66 19.76 9.61
N ALA A 272 -1.45 19.78 10.15
CA ALA A 272 -0.96 20.87 10.99
C ALA A 272 -0.83 22.17 10.19
#